data_AF-A0A354HRW1-F1
#
_entry.id   AF-A0A354HRW1-F1
#
_cell.length_a   1.000
_cell.length_b   1.000
_cell.length_c   1.000
_cell.angle_alpha   90.00
_cell.angle_beta   90.00
_cell.angle_gamma   90.00
#
_symmetry.space_group_name_H-M   'P 1'
#
loop_
_entity.id
_entity.type
_entity.pdbx_description
1 polymer ?
#
loop_
_entity_poly.entity_id
_entity_poly.type
_entity_poly.pdbx_seq_one_letter_code
_entity_poly.pdbx_strand_id
1 'polypeptide(L)'
;AGEEKLAAMYAINSSAAPDLYWWEYAAACGSTLGIFALAADGQNPLKTWAAYMPWVNGLHIMLDYFIDQDEDLQHGDMNLVSFYGPRKQVERILWFYHLARKAVQSLARARFHTLIVDGLLAMYLSDAKARSPELANPSRQILAGARLRAGVLGRMAKVLRKGGII
;
A
#
# COMPACT_ATOMS: atom_id res chain seq x y z
N ALA A 1 -9.06 21.12 -9.78
CA ALA A 1 -8.20 20.97 -10.98
C ALA A 1 -7.49 19.60 -11.06
N GLY A 2 -6.63 19.21 -10.11
CA GLY A 2 -5.93 17.91 -10.16
C GLY A 2 -6.84 16.71 -9.86
N GLU A 3 -7.60 16.79 -8.78
CA GLU A 3 -8.55 15.74 -8.33
C GLU A 3 -9.62 15.45 -9.38
N GLU A 4 -10.20 16.48 -9.98
CA GLU A 4 -11.20 16.35 -11.04
C GLU A 4 -10.65 15.60 -12.25
N LYS A 5 -9.38 15.84 -12.62
CA LYS A 5 -8.72 15.10 -13.70
C LYS A 5 -8.51 13.63 -13.32
N LEU A 6 -8.09 13.34 -12.10
CA LEU A 6 -7.94 11.97 -11.60
C LEU A 6 -9.28 11.23 -11.56
N ALA A 7 -10.33 11.89 -11.06
CA ALA A 7 -11.69 11.34 -11.02
C ALA A 7 -12.26 11.08 -12.43
N ALA A 8 -12.05 12.02 -13.37
CA ALA A 8 -12.43 11.84 -14.77
C ALA A 8 -11.67 10.68 -15.43
N MET A 9 -10.37 10.56 -15.16
CA MET A 9 -9.56 9.44 -15.65
C MET A 9 -10.04 8.11 -15.07
N TYR A 10 -10.41 8.06 -13.79
CA TYR A 10 -11.00 6.85 -13.21
C TYR A 10 -12.35 6.50 -13.84
N ALA A 11 -13.23 7.47 -14.09
CA ALA A 11 -14.53 7.21 -14.72
C ALA A 11 -14.38 6.46 -16.05
N ILE A 12 -13.37 6.82 -16.85
CA ILE A 12 -13.04 6.18 -18.13
C ILE A 12 -12.44 4.77 -17.94
N ASN A 13 -11.72 4.52 -16.84
CA ASN A 13 -10.98 3.28 -16.59
C ASN A 13 -11.63 2.38 -15.52
N SER A 14 -12.82 2.74 -15.02
CA SER A 14 -13.45 2.13 -13.85
C SER A 14 -13.70 0.62 -14.00
N SER A 15 -13.86 0.13 -15.23
CA SER A 15 -13.99 -1.30 -15.52
C SER A 15 -12.76 -2.14 -15.13
N ALA A 16 -11.57 -1.53 -15.07
CA ALA A 16 -10.35 -2.21 -14.65
C ALA A 16 -10.28 -2.44 -13.12
N ALA A 17 -11.03 -1.67 -12.33
CA ALA A 17 -11.03 -1.75 -10.88
C ALA A 17 -12.37 -1.22 -10.29
N PRO A 18 -13.50 -1.89 -10.54
CA PRO A 18 -14.84 -1.33 -10.29
C PRO A 18 -15.17 -1.09 -8.81
N ASP A 19 -14.50 -1.81 -7.91
CA ASP A 19 -14.72 -1.72 -6.46
C ASP A 19 -13.84 -0.64 -5.78
N LEU A 20 -13.13 0.17 -6.56
CA LEU A 20 -12.26 1.22 -6.06
C LEU A 20 -12.93 2.59 -6.11
N TYR A 21 -12.54 3.46 -5.18
CA TYR A 21 -12.74 4.89 -5.34
C TYR A 21 -11.68 5.48 -6.28
N TRP A 22 -11.94 6.66 -6.86
CA TRP A 22 -11.00 7.25 -7.82
C TRP A 22 -9.62 7.53 -7.21
N TRP A 23 -9.56 7.92 -5.93
CA TRP A 23 -8.29 8.17 -5.24
C TRP A 23 -7.53 6.88 -4.91
N GLU A 24 -8.23 5.77 -4.71
CA GLU A 24 -7.61 4.44 -4.55
C GLU A 24 -7.05 3.92 -5.87
N TYR A 25 -7.78 4.16 -6.96
CA TYR A 25 -7.27 3.86 -8.30
C TYR A 25 -6.05 4.73 -8.63
N ALA A 26 -6.09 6.01 -8.28
CA ALA A 26 -4.93 6.90 -8.41
C ALA A 26 -3.73 6.38 -7.59
N ALA A 27 -3.94 5.93 -6.35
CA ALA A 27 -2.91 5.31 -5.53
C ALA A 27 -2.33 4.05 -6.22
N ALA A 28 -3.19 3.18 -6.75
CA ALA A 28 -2.75 1.97 -7.47
C ALA A 28 -1.94 2.28 -8.73
N CYS A 29 -2.21 3.39 -9.41
CA CYS A 29 -1.42 3.84 -10.56
C CYS A 29 -0.06 4.45 -10.17
N GLY A 30 0.12 4.89 -8.92
CA GLY A 30 1.32 5.61 -8.47
C GLY A 30 2.55 4.74 -8.16
N SER A 31 2.41 3.42 -8.11
CA SER A 31 3.49 2.50 -7.75
C SER A 31 4.23 1.94 -8.96
N THR A 32 5.56 1.87 -8.86
CA THR A 32 6.44 1.24 -9.85
C THR A 32 6.63 -0.27 -9.63
N LEU A 33 6.17 -0.84 -8.51
CA LEU A 33 6.43 -2.24 -8.15
C LEU A 33 5.90 -3.24 -9.17
N GLY A 34 4.73 -2.98 -9.77
CA GLY A 34 4.18 -3.82 -10.83
C GLY A 34 5.11 -3.88 -12.05
N ILE A 35 5.74 -2.77 -12.42
CA ILE A 35 6.70 -2.70 -13.54
C ILE A 35 7.94 -3.53 -13.22
N PHE A 36 8.50 -3.40 -12.02
CA PHE A 36 9.65 -4.21 -11.60
C PHE A 36 9.32 -5.70 -11.50
N ALA A 37 8.12 -6.03 -11.02
CA ALA A 37 7.66 -7.41 -10.97
C ALA A 37 7.53 -7.99 -12.39
N LEU A 38 7.00 -7.22 -13.35
CA LEU A 38 6.93 -7.62 -14.76
C LEU A 38 8.32 -7.80 -15.37
N ALA A 39 9.24 -6.87 -15.15
CA ALA A 39 10.61 -6.96 -15.68
C ALA A 39 11.37 -8.18 -15.11
N ALA A 40 11.06 -8.56 -13.86
CA ALA A 40 11.61 -9.75 -13.22
C ALA A 40 10.84 -11.04 -13.55
N ASP A 41 9.63 -10.93 -14.10
CA ASP A 41 8.78 -12.07 -14.45
C ASP A 41 9.11 -12.56 -15.87
N GLY A 42 9.53 -13.82 -15.96
CA GLY A 42 9.85 -14.48 -17.23
C GLY A 42 8.75 -15.42 -17.73
N GLN A 43 7.59 -15.49 -17.06
CA GLN A 43 6.61 -16.55 -17.34
C GLN A 43 5.21 -16.06 -17.69
N ASN A 44 4.60 -15.17 -16.90
CA ASN A 44 3.20 -14.79 -17.12
C ASN A 44 2.91 -13.32 -16.77
N PRO A 45 3.24 -12.39 -17.68
CA PRO A 45 3.14 -10.96 -17.42
C PRO A 45 1.70 -10.51 -17.12
N LEU A 46 0.69 -11.10 -17.77
CA LEU A 46 -0.70 -10.74 -17.51
C LEU A 46 -1.14 -11.10 -16.08
N LYS A 47 -0.74 -12.28 -15.60
CA LYS A 47 -1.05 -12.72 -14.24
C LYS A 47 -0.31 -11.87 -13.20
N THR A 48 0.96 -11.57 -13.46
CA THR A 48 1.76 -10.68 -12.61
C THR A 48 1.16 -9.28 -12.55
N TRP A 49 0.78 -8.71 -13.69
CA TRP A 49 0.11 -7.42 -13.74
C TRP A 49 -1.21 -7.43 -12.95
N ALA A 50 -2.09 -8.40 -13.17
CA ALA A 50 -3.37 -8.50 -12.46
C ALA A 50 -3.23 -8.72 -10.94
N ALA A 51 -2.09 -9.26 -10.48
CA ALA A 51 -1.81 -9.37 -9.06
C ALA A 51 -1.29 -8.07 -8.45
N TYR A 52 -0.42 -7.36 -9.17
CA TYR A 52 0.20 -6.13 -8.69
C TYR A 52 -0.70 -4.90 -8.85
N MET A 53 -1.34 -4.76 -10.01
CA MET A 53 -2.34 -3.75 -10.29
C MET A 53 -3.75 -4.34 -10.15
N PRO A 54 -4.62 -3.81 -9.28
CA PRO A 54 -4.41 -2.64 -8.43
C PRO A 54 -3.85 -2.95 -7.03
N TRP A 55 -3.74 -4.22 -6.63
CA TRP A 55 -3.70 -4.55 -5.20
C TRP A 55 -2.37 -4.27 -4.50
N VAL A 56 -1.25 -4.80 -5.01
CA VAL A 56 0.07 -4.57 -4.38
C VAL A 56 0.48 -3.11 -4.53
N ASN A 57 0.23 -2.54 -5.71
CA ASN A 57 0.53 -1.16 -6.02
C ASN A 57 -0.29 -0.18 -5.16
N GLY A 58 -1.60 -0.43 -5.04
CA GLY A 58 -2.48 0.37 -4.20
C GLY A 58 -2.06 0.29 -2.74
N LEU A 59 -1.75 -0.91 -2.22
CA LEU A 59 -1.22 -1.04 -0.85
C LEU A 59 0.05 -0.20 -0.64
N HIS A 60 0.99 -0.25 -1.57
CA HIS A 60 2.25 0.48 -1.49
C HIS A 60 2.01 1.99 -1.32
N ILE A 61 1.25 2.60 -2.23
CA ILE A 61 1.02 4.05 -2.21
C ILE A 61 0.07 4.46 -1.08
N MET A 62 -0.92 3.63 -0.73
CA MET A 62 -1.77 3.89 0.42
C MET A 62 -0.99 3.93 1.74
N LEU A 63 0.08 3.12 1.87
CA LEU A 63 0.95 3.15 3.05
C LEU A 63 1.87 4.38 3.09
N ASP A 64 2.36 4.79 1.93
CA ASP A 64 3.17 6.00 1.73
C ASP A 64 2.40 7.25 2.18
N TYR A 65 1.25 7.50 1.55
CA TYR A 65 0.35 8.58 1.94
C TYR A 65 -0.14 8.46 3.39
N PHE A 66 -0.30 7.25 3.93
CA PHE A 66 -0.72 7.09 5.32
C PHE A 66 0.31 7.61 6.32
N ILE A 67 1.60 7.39 6.08
CA ILE A 67 2.66 7.89 6.98
C ILE A 67 2.97 9.36 6.75
N ASP A 68 2.71 9.89 5.56
CA ASP A 68 3.04 11.28 5.19
C ASP A 68 1.93 12.29 5.45
N GLN A 69 0.81 11.90 6.08
CA GLN A 69 -0.33 12.78 6.35
C GLN A 69 0.05 14.11 7.04
N ASP A 70 0.92 14.05 8.05
CA ASP A 70 1.35 15.25 8.80
C ASP A 70 2.22 16.17 7.92
N GLU A 71 3.02 15.60 7.03
CA GLU A 71 3.89 16.33 6.10
C GLU A 71 3.06 16.97 4.98
N ASP A 72 2.17 16.21 4.36
CA ASP A 72 1.28 16.70 3.30
C ASP A 72 0.38 17.83 3.81
N LEU A 73 -0.14 17.70 5.03
CA LEU A 73 -0.96 18.76 5.65
C LEU A 73 -0.17 20.05 5.86
N GLN A 74 1.12 19.95 6.23
CA GLN A 74 1.99 21.12 6.45
C GLN A 74 2.33 21.83 5.13
N HIS A 75 2.55 21.07 4.06
CA HIS A 75 2.90 21.61 2.75
C HIS A 75 1.68 22.00 1.90
N GLY A 76 0.48 21.61 2.32
CA GLY A 76 -0.75 21.82 1.55
C GLY A 76 -0.85 20.88 0.34
N ASP A 77 -0.16 19.74 0.40
CA ASP A 77 -0.16 18.74 -0.65
C ASP A 77 -1.41 17.84 -0.56
N MET A 78 -1.83 17.33 -1.71
CA MET A 78 -2.95 16.40 -1.77
C MET A 78 -2.54 15.06 -1.17
N ASN A 79 -3.27 14.61 -0.15
CA ASN A 79 -3.10 13.28 0.44
C ASN A 79 -4.26 12.33 0.09
N LEU A 80 -3.97 11.21 -0.57
CA LEU A 80 -5.01 10.28 -1.05
C LEU A 80 -5.75 9.53 0.06
N VAL A 81 -5.15 9.34 1.24
CA VAL A 81 -5.84 8.68 2.36
C VAL A 81 -6.70 9.65 3.17
N SER A 82 -6.52 10.97 2.99
CA SER A 82 -7.31 12.00 3.67
C SER A 82 -8.77 12.08 3.18
N PHE A 83 -9.08 11.51 2.01
CA PHE A 83 -10.46 11.29 1.55
C PHE A 83 -11.24 10.30 2.44
N TYR A 84 -10.57 9.62 3.37
CA TYR A 84 -11.17 8.80 4.41
C TYR A 84 -11.08 9.45 5.79
N GLY A 85 -12.11 9.21 6.61
CA GLY A 85 -11.98 9.37 8.06
C GLY A 85 -11.01 8.33 8.67
N PRO A 86 -10.40 8.61 9.83
CA PRO A 86 -9.31 7.79 10.39
C PRO A 86 -9.61 6.29 10.53
N ARG A 87 -10.83 5.93 10.96
CA ARG A 87 -11.24 4.53 11.08
C ARG A 87 -11.28 3.82 9.72
N LYS A 88 -11.74 4.53 8.69
CA LYS A 88 -11.88 3.97 7.34
C LYS A 88 -10.52 3.81 6.66
N GLN A 89 -9.53 4.65 6.98
CA GLN A 89 -8.15 4.46 6.52
C GLN A 89 -7.60 3.09 6.95
N VAL A 90 -7.72 2.73 8.24
CA VAL A 90 -7.30 1.42 8.76
C VAL A 90 -8.00 0.27 8.03
N GLU A 91 -9.33 0.37 7.88
CA GLU A 91 -10.14 -0.64 7.18
C GLU A 91 -9.67 -0.85 5.74
N ARG A 92 -9.47 0.24 4.99
CA ARG A 92 -9.10 0.18 3.57
C ARG A 92 -7.65 -0.28 3.36
N ILE A 93 -6.71 0.14 4.21
CA ILE A 93 -5.32 -0.37 4.16
C ILE A 93 -5.30 -1.88 4.40
N LEU A 94 -6.03 -2.37 5.40
CA LEU A 94 -6.15 -3.82 5.66
C LEU A 94 -6.83 -4.56 4.51
N TRP A 95 -7.86 -3.96 3.90
CA TRP A 95 -8.53 -4.52 2.73
C TRP A 95 -7.57 -4.68 1.54
N PHE A 96 -6.81 -3.62 1.20
CA PHE A 96 -5.76 -3.69 0.18
C PHE A 96 -4.70 -4.73 0.53
N TYR A 97 -4.24 -4.79 1.78
CA TYR A 97 -3.27 -5.78 2.23
C TYR A 97 -3.76 -7.21 2.03
N HIS A 98 -5.00 -7.52 2.42
CA HIS A 98 -5.56 -8.86 2.27
C HIS A 98 -5.75 -9.24 0.79
N LEU A 99 -6.23 -8.33 -0.05
CA LEU A 99 -6.38 -8.56 -1.48
C LEU A 99 -5.02 -8.70 -2.19
N ALA A 100 -4.04 -7.85 -1.87
CA ALA A 100 -2.69 -7.94 -2.39
C ALA A 100 -2.07 -9.31 -2.07
N ARG A 101 -2.19 -9.74 -0.81
CA ARG A 101 -1.74 -11.07 -0.38
C ARG A 101 -2.44 -12.20 -1.12
N LYS A 102 -3.75 -12.13 -1.30
CA LYS A 102 -4.51 -13.15 -2.01
C LYS A 102 -4.10 -13.20 -3.48
N ALA A 103 -3.95 -12.04 -4.13
CA ALA A 103 -3.64 -11.94 -5.55
C ALA A 103 -2.27 -12.56 -5.88
N VAL A 104 -1.25 -12.28 -5.07
CA VAL A 104 0.11 -12.79 -5.29
C VAL A 104 0.28 -14.29 -5.03
N GLN A 105 -0.68 -14.95 -4.36
CA GLN A 105 -0.63 -16.41 -4.14
C GLN A 105 -0.72 -17.21 -5.43
N SER A 106 -1.30 -16.62 -6.47
CA SER A 106 -1.45 -17.27 -7.77
C SER A 106 -0.19 -17.21 -8.63
N LEU A 107 0.81 -16.40 -8.26
CA LEU A 107 2.02 -16.17 -9.04
C LEU A 107 3.04 -17.29 -8.88
N ALA A 108 3.90 -17.45 -9.90
CA ALA A 108 5.14 -18.19 -9.74
C ALA A 108 5.93 -17.57 -8.58
N ARG A 109 6.63 -18.40 -7.78
CA ARG A 109 7.36 -17.94 -6.59
C ARG A 109 6.45 -17.16 -5.60
N ALA A 110 5.18 -17.54 -5.44
CA ALA A 110 4.21 -16.90 -4.54
C ALA A 110 4.74 -16.52 -3.14
N ARG A 111 5.64 -17.33 -2.56
CA ARG A 111 6.29 -17.04 -1.26
C ARG A 111 7.12 -15.76 -1.27
N PHE A 112 7.79 -15.47 -2.38
CA PHE A 112 8.58 -14.25 -2.59
C PHE A 112 7.67 -13.02 -2.72
N HIS A 113 6.66 -13.08 -3.58
CA HIS A 113 5.71 -11.96 -3.71
C HIS A 113 4.91 -11.71 -2.42
N THR A 114 4.56 -12.77 -1.68
CA THR A 114 3.96 -12.63 -0.33
C THR A 114 4.92 -11.93 0.64
N LEU A 115 6.22 -12.20 0.55
CA LEU A 115 7.23 -11.50 1.36
C LEU A 115 7.31 -10.03 0.99
N ILE A 116 7.17 -9.65 -0.28
CA ILE A 116 7.09 -8.23 -0.70
C ILE A 116 5.90 -7.55 -0.03
N VAL A 117 4.70 -8.15 -0.11
CA VAL A 117 3.49 -7.56 0.49
C VAL A 117 3.60 -7.42 2.02
N ASP A 118 4.07 -8.47 2.71
CA ASP A 118 4.28 -8.42 4.16
C ASP A 118 5.40 -7.42 4.54
N GLY A 119 6.41 -7.30 3.68
CA GLY A 119 7.54 -6.40 3.83
C GLY A 119 7.17 -4.92 3.67
N LEU A 120 6.33 -4.56 2.70
CA LEU A 120 5.81 -3.20 2.53
C LEU A 120 5.14 -2.72 3.81
N LEU A 121 4.17 -3.49 4.31
CA LEU A 121 3.46 -3.15 5.53
C LEU A 121 4.41 -2.97 6.73
N ALA A 122 5.34 -3.92 6.88
CA ALA A 122 6.33 -3.90 7.95
C ALA A 122 7.27 -2.69 7.87
N MET A 123 7.75 -2.36 6.68
CA MET A 123 8.72 -1.29 6.44
C MET A 123 8.08 0.08 6.71
N TYR A 124 6.94 0.37 6.08
CA TYR A 124 6.25 1.65 6.24
C TYR A 124 5.80 1.88 7.69
N LEU A 125 5.19 0.89 8.34
CA LEU A 125 4.75 1.02 9.74
C LEU A 125 5.90 0.94 10.76
N SER A 126 7.14 0.70 10.31
CA SER A 126 8.35 0.83 11.13
C SER A 126 8.89 2.26 11.18
N ASP A 127 8.45 3.13 10.27
CA ASP A 127 8.86 4.53 10.23
C ASP A 127 8.51 5.28 11.53
N ALA A 128 9.24 6.35 11.83
CA ALA A 128 8.94 7.22 12.96
C ALA A 128 7.61 7.97 12.76
N LYS A 129 7.29 8.35 11.52
CA LYS A 129 6.03 9.02 11.16
C LYS A 129 4.80 8.19 11.55
N ALA A 130 4.85 6.88 11.34
CA ALA A 130 3.79 5.94 11.76
C ALA A 130 3.56 5.85 13.29
N ARG A 131 4.38 6.53 14.09
CA ARG A 131 4.29 6.64 15.56
C ARG A 131 3.95 8.05 16.04
N SER A 132 3.57 8.97 15.15
CA SER A 132 3.01 10.26 15.56
C SER A 132 1.77 10.05 16.45
N PRO A 133 1.39 11.01 17.30
CA PRO A 133 0.21 10.90 18.17
C PRO A 133 -1.05 10.43 17.43
N GLU A 134 -1.24 10.91 16.21
CA GLU A 134 -2.37 10.65 15.31
C GLU A 134 -2.30 9.24 14.72
N LEU A 135 -1.11 8.77 14.32
CA LEU A 135 -0.94 7.51 13.59
C LEU A 135 -0.58 6.33 14.48
N ALA A 136 -0.14 6.53 15.72
CA ALA A 136 0.33 5.45 16.59
C ALA A 136 -0.75 4.39 16.90
N ASN A 137 -2.01 4.79 17.09
CA ASN A 137 -3.12 3.86 17.30
C ASN A 137 -3.55 3.17 16.00
N PRO A 138 -3.86 3.90 14.91
CA PRO A 138 -4.13 3.30 13.59
C PRO A 138 -3.05 2.30 13.13
N SER A 139 -1.77 2.65 13.23
CA SER A 139 -0.65 1.76 12.86
C SER A 139 -0.64 0.46 13.67
N ARG A 140 -0.96 0.52 14.96
CA ARG A 140 -1.10 -0.70 15.79
C ARG A 140 -2.28 -1.56 15.37
N GLN A 141 -3.41 -0.94 15.03
CA GLN A 141 -4.58 -1.66 14.53
C GLN A 141 -4.30 -2.34 13.18
N ILE A 142 -3.62 -1.65 12.26
CA ILE A 142 -3.20 -2.22 10.98
C ILE A 142 -2.25 -3.41 11.20
N LEU A 143 -1.23 -3.27 12.06
CA LEU A 143 -0.32 -4.39 12.38
C LEU A 143 -1.03 -5.57 13.04
N ALA A 144 -2.03 -5.32 13.90
CA ALA A 144 -2.82 -6.35 14.56
C ALA A 144 -3.79 -7.07 13.59
N GLY A 145 -4.35 -6.34 12.62
CA GLY A 145 -5.16 -6.93 11.54
C GLY A 145 -4.34 -7.67 10.48
N ALA A 146 -3.03 -7.41 10.42
CA ALA A 146 -2.12 -8.13 9.55
C ALA A 146 -1.72 -9.51 10.11
N ARG A 147 -1.08 -10.34 9.29
CA ARG A 147 -0.64 -11.69 9.72
C ARG A 147 0.64 -11.59 10.55
N LEU A 148 0.88 -12.62 11.38
CA LEU A 148 2.03 -12.74 12.28
C LEU A 148 3.38 -12.42 11.60
N ARG A 149 3.56 -12.84 10.33
CA ARG A 149 4.79 -12.59 9.57
C ARG A 149 5.06 -11.10 9.35
N ALA A 150 4.03 -10.32 9.02
CA ALA A 150 4.16 -8.87 8.87
C ALA A 150 4.53 -8.21 10.20
N GLY A 151 3.97 -8.68 11.32
CA GLY A 151 4.35 -8.22 12.66
C GLY A 151 5.79 -8.56 13.06
N VAL A 152 6.29 -9.75 12.71
CA VAL A 152 7.70 -10.13 12.92
C VAL A 152 8.63 -9.26 12.08
N LEU A 153 8.34 -9.12 10.78
CA LEU A 153 9.11 -8.25 9.88
C LEU A 153 9.10 -6.80 10.37
N GLY A 154 7.97 -6.30 10.87
CA GLY A 154 7.88 -4.94 11.41
C GLY A 154 8.77 -4.73 12.63
N ARG A 155 8.91 -5.75 13.49
CA ARG A 155 9.87 -5.70 14.61
C ARG A 155 11.32 -5.69 14.12
N MET A 156 11.64 -6.52 13.13
CA MET A 156 12.99 -6.55 12.53
C MET A 156 13.31 -5.21 11.85
N ALA A 157 12.40 -4.66 11.06
CA ALA A 157 12.56 -3.37 10.38
C ALA A 157 12.83 -2.24 11.40
N LYS A 158 12.11 -2.23 12.54
CA LYS A 158 12.38 -1.28 13.63
C LYS A 158 13.79 -1.41 14.21
N VAL A 159 14.30 -2.63 14.37
CA VAL A 159 15.67 -2.87 14.86
C VAL A 159 16.69 -2.39 13.84
N LEU A 160 16.52 -2.73 12.56
CA LEU A 160 17.42 -2.33 11.49
C LEU A 160 17.46 -0.79 11.33
N ARG A 161 16.32 -0.12 11.46
CA ARG A 161 16.22 1.34 11.40
C ARG A 161 16.91 2.03 12.57
N LYS A 162 16.78 1.48 13.79
CA LYS A 162 17.55 1.96 14.95
C LYS A 162 19.06 1.79 14.77
N GLY A 163 19.47 0.79 13.99
CA GLY A 163 20.87 0.55 13.62
C GLY A 163 21.37 1.36 12.41
N GLY A 164 20.52 2.18 11.77
CA GLY A 164 20.89 2.99 10.61
C GLY A 164 21.11 2.19 9.31
N ILE A 165 20.60 0.96 9.22
CA ILE A 165 20.76 0.09 8.04
C ILE A 165 19.71 0.42 6.97
N ILE A 166 18.52 0.80 7.40
CA ILE A 166 17.36 1.24 6.59
C ILE A 166 16.65 2.41 7.27
#